data_AF-A0A8C6V3F6-F1
#
_entry.id   AF-A0A8C6V3F6-F1
#
_cell.length_a   1.000
_cell.length_b   1.000
_cell.length_c   1.000
_cell.angle_alpha   90.00
_cell.angle_beta   90.00
_cell.angle_gamma   90.00
#
_symmetry.space_group_name_H-M   'P 1'
#
loop_
_entity.id
_entity.type
_entity.pdbx_description
1 polymer ?
#
loop_
_entity_poly.entity_id
_entity_poly.type
_entity_poly.pdbx_seq_one_letter_code
_entity_poly.pdbx_strand_id
1 'polypeptide(L)'
;MKLWHLVKSTEEPELPKHRRGSLRERERAKAIPEIYLRLLSMKKFVDDLFQVILSTNRPVPLAVKYFFDLLDEQALNHGITDPETIHIWKTNSLPLRFWINIIKNPQFVFDVQTSDNVDAVLLVIAQTFMDSCTLADHKLGRDSPINKLLYARDIPRYKQMVERYYADIRQTISASDQEMNSALAELSRNYSGELNSLVALHELYKYINKYYDQIITALEEDPIAQKMQLGYRLQQIAAAVENKVTDL
;
A
#
# COMPACT_ATOMS: atom_id res chain seq x y z
N MET A 1 -20.29 24.29 -27.20
CA MET A 1 -19.45 25.40 -26.67
C MET A 1 -18.36 24.80 -25.81
N LYS A 2 -17.09 25.12 -26.05
CA LYS A 2 -16.00 24.73 -25.13
C LYS A 2 -15.84 25.80 -24.07
N LEU A 3 -16.11 25.43 -22.82
CA LEU A 3 -15.95 26.28 -21.65
C LEU A 3 -14.45 26.39 -21.31
N TRP A 4 -14.00 27.58 -20.96
CA TRP A 4 -12.64 27.86 -20.49
C TRP A 4 -12.72 28.87 -19.34
N HIS A 5 -11.78 28.79 -18.40
CA HIS A 5 -11.74 29.67 -17.23
C HIS A 5 -10.59 30.68 -17.33
N LEU A 6 -9.35 30.30 -16.99
CA LEU A 6 -8.19 31.21 -17.00
C LEU A 6 -7.30 31.03 -18.24
N VAL A 7 -7.13 29.80 -18.71
CA VAL A 7 -6.32 29.48 -19.89
C VAL A 7 -7.20 28.74 -20.87
N LYS A 8 -7.33 29.29 -22.09
CA LYS A 8 -8.03 28.60 -23.17
C LYS A 8 -7.19 27.38 -23.56
N SER A 9 -7.79 26.19 -23.54
CA SER A 9 -7.10 24.98 -23.99
C SER A 9 -6.64 25.19 -25.44
N THR A 10 -5.34 25.10 -25.68
CA THR A 10 -4.79 25.04 -27.02
C THR A 10 -5.22 23.71 -27.61
N GLU A 11 -6.26 23.76 -28.45
CA GLU A 11 -6.56 22.66 -29.36
C GLU A 11 -5.40 22.58 -30.37
N GLU A 12 -4.30 21.93 -29.98
CA GLU A 12 -3.34 21.48 -30.99
C GLU A 12 -4.09 20.47 -31.86
N PRO A 13 -4.21 20.69 -33.19
CA PRO A 13 -4.72 19.66 -34.07
C PRO A 13 -3.84 18.42 -33.88
N GLU A 14 -4.46 17.25 -33.68
CA GLU A 14 -3.72 15.97 -33.63
C GLU A 14 -2.85 15.88 -34.87
N LEU A 15 -1.54 16.11 -34.70
CA LEU A 15 -0.59 15.99 -35.79
C LEU A 15 -0.62 14.54 -36.29
N PRO A 16 -0.66 14.32 -37.62
CA PRO A 16 -0.74 12.99 -38.17
C PRO A 16 0.40 12.12 -37.65
N LYS A 17 0.08 10.91 -37.22
CA LYS A 17 1.01 9.90 -36.69
C LYS A 17 2.23 9.77 -37.61
N HIS A 18 3.32 10.46 -37.29
CA HIS A 18 4.60 10.27 -37.96
C HIS A 18 5.64 9.68 -37.01
N ARG A 19 5.96 8.41 -37.33
CA ARG A 19 7.21 7.64 -37.20
C ARG A 19 8.21 8.07 -36.11
N ARG A 20 8.44 7.10 -35.20
CA ARG A 20 9.68 6.80 -34.46
C ARG A 20 10.61 7.99 -34.17
N GLY A 21 10.59 8.44 -32.90
CA GLY A 21 11.74 9.07 -32.24
C GLY A 21 11.77 10.60 -32.25
N SER A 22 10.88 11.27 -31.50
CA SER A 22 11.00 12.71 -31.29
C SER A 22 10.39 13.17 -29.95
N LEU A 23 11.27 13.43 -28.97
CA LEU A 23 11.44 14.66 -28.16
C LEU A 23 10.22 15.52 -27.77
N ARG A 24 9.01 14.96 -27.59
CA ARG A 24 7.81 15.72 -27.15
C ARG A 24 7.48 15.65 -25.65
N GLU A 25 8.37 15.13 -24.82
CA GLU A 25 8.21 15.23 -23.35
C GLU A 25 8.61 16.61 -22.79
N ARG A 26 9.22 17.46 -23.63
CA ARG A 26 9.79 18.77 -23.27
C ARG A 26 8.78 19.85 -22.85
N GLU A 27 7.49 19.73 -23.14
CA GLU A 27 6.51 20.79 -22.84
C GLU A 27 5.66 20.58 -21.58
N ARG A 28 5.65 19.37 -21.00
CA ARG A 28 5.02 19.12 -19.68
C ARG A 28 5.72 19.85 -18.52
N ALA A 29 6.89 20.42 -18.77
CA ALA A 29 7.68 21.16 -17.80
C ALA A 29 7.14 22.58 -17.46
N LYS A 30 6.06 23.07 -18.10
CA LYS A 30 5.52 24.41 -17.80
C LYS A 30 4.59 24.48 -16.58
N ALA A 31 4.09 23.34 -16.06
CA ALA A 31 3.33 23.28 -14.81
C ALA A 31 4.22 23.32 -13.54
N ILE A 32 5.55 23.31 -13.73
CA ILE A 32 6.57 23.20 -12.67
C ILE A 32 6.58 24.40 -11.69
N PRO A 33 6.35 25.67 -12.09
CA PRO A 33 6.49 26.80 -11.16
C PRO A 33 5.47 26.78 -10.01
N GLU A 34 4.20 26.43 -10.28
CA GLU A 34 3.14 26.51 -9.27
C GLU A 34 3.18 25.36 -8.26
N ILE A 35 3.42 24.13 -8.74
CA ILE A 35 3.61 22.95 -7.87
C ILE A 35 4.84 23.17 -6.99
N TYR A 36 5.92 23.70 -7.55
CA TYR A 36 7.14 24.02 -6.80
C TYR A 36 6.90 25.03 -5.67
N LEU A 37 6.25 26.16 -5.98
CA LEU A 37 5.96 27.21 -4.99
C LEU A 37 5.04 26.71 -3.86
N ARG A 38 4.03 25.89 -4.17
CA ARG A 38 3.17 25.28 -3.14
C ARG A 38 3.93 24.29 -2.28
N LEU A 39 4.74 23.41 -2.87
CA LEU A 39 5.53 22.43 -2.11
C LEU A 39 6.56 23.08 -1.19
N LEU A 40 7.16 24.20 -1.60
CA LEU A 40 8.04 25.01 -0.72
C LEU A 40 7.31 25.46 0.55
N SER A 41 6.05 25.92 0.43
CA SER A 41 5.23 26.32 1.59
C SER A 41 4.75 25.13 2.43
N MET A 42 4.65 23.93 1.84
CA MET A 42 4.16 22.72 2.50
C MET A 42 5.27 21.84 3.09
N LYS A 43 6.55 22.13 2.80
CA LYS A 43 7.69 21.29 3.17
C LYS A 43 7.70 20.89 4.65
N LYS A 44 7.44 21.84 5.55
CA LYS A 44 7.37 21.57 7.00
C LYS A 44 6.33 20.49 7.33
N PHE A 45 5.15 20.54 6.72
CA PHE A 45 4.10 19.55 6.96
C PHE A 45 4.49 18.16 6.42
N VAL A 46 5.25 18.11 5.32
CA VAL A 46 5.79 16.84 4.80
C VAL A 46 6.84 16.27 5.75
N ASP A 47 7.75 17.12 6.24
CA ASP A 47 8.75 16.72 7.24
C ASP A 47 8.09 16.19 8.52
N ASP A 48 7.09 16.90 9.04
CA ASP A 48 6.35 16.51 10.25
C ASP A 48 5.60 15.18 10.03
N LEU A 49 4.96 15.00 8.88
CA LEU A 49 4.26 13.76 8.53
C LEU A 49 5.22 12.57 8.47
N PHE A 50 6.34 12.70 7.77
CA PHE A 50 7.32 11.61 7.65
C PHE A 50 7.97 11.30 8.99
N GLN A 51 8.22 12.33 9.81
CA GLN A 51 8.70 12.14 11.18
C GLN A 51 7.69 11.36 12.01
N VAL A 52 6.39 11.64 11.92
CA VAL A 52 5.37 10.86 12.67
C VAL A 52 5.29 9.41 12.20
N ILE A 53 5.39 9.17 10.89
CA ILE A 53 5.30 7.81 10.33
C ILE A 53 6.56 6.98 10.63
N LEU A 54 7.75 7.58 10.52
CA LEU A 54 9.05 6.90 10.54
C LEU A 54 9.86 7.15 11.81
N SER A 55 9.22 7.57 12.90
CA SER A 55 9.91 7.79 14.18
C SER A 55 9.52 6.76 15.23
N THR A 56 10.53 6.35 15.98
CA THR A 56 10.46 5.51 17.18
C THR A 56 10.47 6.33 18.48
N ASN A 57 10.38 7.67 18.39
CA ASN A 57 10.25 8.56 19.56
C ASN A 57 8.93 8.37 20.31
N ARG A 58 7.95 7.74 19.65
CA ARG A 58 6.67 7.32 20.22
C ARG A 58 6.62 5.79 20.26
N PRO A 59 5.82 5.20 21.17
CA PRO A 59 5.62 3.76 21.19
C PRO A 59 5.22 3.26 19.80
N VAL A 60 5.97 2.29 19.28
CA VAL A 60 5.70 1.67 17.99
C VAL A 60 4.44 0.81 18.13
N PRO A 61 3.48 0.85 17.18
CA PRO A 61 2.30 0.00 17.26
C PRO A 61 2.67 -1.48 17.32
N LEU A 62 2.01 -2.23 18.21
CA LEU A 62 2.26 -3.67 18.42
C LEU A 62 2.23 -4.46 17.10
N ALA A 63 1.25 -4.19 16.23
CA ALA A 63 1.12 -4.86 14.93
C ALA A 63 2.34 -4.64 14.02
N VAL A 64 2.96 -3.46 14.05
CA VAL A 64 4.17 -3.17 13.25
C VAL A 64 5.35 -3.95 13.81
N LYS A 65 5.56 -3.91 15.13
CA LYS A 65 6.64 -4.65 15.80
C LYS A 65 6.51 -6.14 15.55
N TYR A 66 5.34 -6.71 15.85
CA TYR A 66 5.05 -8.13 15.66
C TYR A 66 5.26 -8.58 14.21
N PHE A 67 4.74 -7.84 13.24
CA PHE A 67 4.88 -8.21 11.84
C PHE A 67 6.33 -8.07 11.34
N PHE A 68 7.09 -7.09 11.82
CA PHE A 68 8.50 -6.96 11.46
C PHE A 68 9.38 -8.03 12.11
N ASP A 69 9.07 -8.45 13.34
CA ASP A 69 9.74 -9.59 13.98
C ASP A 69 9.44 -10.88 13.22
N LEU A 70 8.20 -11.09 12.79
CA LEU A 70 7.83 -12.22 11.94
C LEU A 70 8.64 -12.24 10.63
N LEU A 71 8.82 -11.09 9.96
CA LEU A 71 9.64 -11.01 8.76
C LEU A 71 11.11 -11.35 9.02
N ASP A 72 11.66 -10.88 10.14
CA ASP A 72 13.04 -11.19 10.55
C ASP A 72 13.20 -12.68 10.86
N GLU A 73 12.21 -13.31 11.51
CA GLU A 73 12.18 -14.75 11.78
C GLU A 73 12.07 -15.57 10.50
N GLN A 74 11.19 -15.18 9.57
CA GLN A 74 11.04 -15.87 8.29
C GLN A 74 12.32 -15.77 7.45
N ALA A 75 13.03 -14.64 7.48
CA ALA A 75 14.33 -14.50 6.84
C ALA A 75 15.35 -15.46 7.46
N LEU A 76 15.41 -15.55 8.79
CA LEU A 76 16.29 -16.48 9.50
C LEU A 76 15.98 -17.95 9.16
N ASN A 77 14.71 -18.33 9.17
CA ASN A 77 14.25 -19.70 8.88
C ASN A 77 14.61 -20.14 7.45
N HIS A 78 14.73 -19.21 6.52
CA HIS A 78 15.12 -19.47 5.13
C HIS A 78 16.61 -19.16 4.84
N GLY A 79 17.41 -18.85 5.87
CA GLY A 79 18.85 -18.58 5.72
C GLY A 79 19.18 -17.27 4.98
N ILE A 80 18.25 -16.31 4.95
CA ILE A 80 18.46 -15.00 4.32
C ILE A 80 19.18 -14.09 5.31
N THR A 81 20.46 -13.83 5.04
CA THR A 81 21.31 -12.97 5.88
C THR A 81 21.51 -11.57 5.32
N ASP A 82 21.11 -11.35 4.06
CA ASP A 82 21.21 -10.05 3.38
C ASP A 82 20.24 -9.02 3.98
N PRO A 83 20.74 -7.93 4.59
CA PRO A 83 19.88 -6.89 5.17
C PRO A 83 19.04 -6.15 4.14
N GLU A 84 19.49 -6.06 2.88
CA GLU A 84 18.75 -5.35 1.83
C GLU A 84 17.44 -6.07 1.49
N THR A 85 17.48 -7.39 1.40
CA THR A 85 16.28 -8.22 1.18
C THR A 85 15.26 -8.03 2.29
N ILE A 86 15.70 -8.03 3.56
CA ILE A 86 14.82 -7.83 4.72
C ILE A 86 14.24 -6.41 4.73
N HIS A 87 15.05 -5.40 4.39
CA HIS A 87 14.58 -4.01 4.23
C HIS A 87 13.48 -3.91 3.16
N ILE A 88 13.65 -4.60 2.03
CA ILE A 88 12.65 -4.66 0.96
C ILE A 88 11.36 -5.31 1.45
N TRP A 89 11.43 -6.40 2.23
CA TRP A 89 10.24 -7.06 2.79
C TRP A 89 9.46 -6.13 3.72
N LYS A 90 10.14 -5.44 4.64
CA LYS A 90 9.52 -4.46 5.56
C LYS A 90 8.91 -3.27 4.81
N THR A 91 9.61 -2.78 3.78
CA THR A 91 9.15 -1.68 2.93
C THR A 91 7.91 -2.06 2.11
N ASN A 92 7.89 -3.27 1.54
CA ASN A 92 6.80 -3.78 0.72
C ASN A 92 5.60 -4.29 1.52
N SER A 93 5.73 -4.44 2.83
CA SER A 93 4.63 -4.87 3.70
C SER A 93 3.85 -3.71 4.30
N LEU A 94 4.52 -2.62 4.70
CA LEU A 94 3.87 -1.51 5.41
C LEU A 94 3.97 -0.17 4.66
N PRO A 95 5.16 0.48 4.49
CA PRO A 95 5.24 1.78 3.82
C PRO A 95 4.59 1.84 2.43
N LEU A 96 4.88 0.85 1.57
CA LEU A 96 4.39 0.85 0.19
C LEU A 96 3.03 0.20 -0.01
N ARG A 97 2.40 -0.30 1.06
CA ARG A 97 1.05 -0.90 1.03
C ARG A 97 0.04 -0.04 1.74
N PHE A 98 0.35 0.37 2.96
CA PHE A 98 -0.54 1.15 3.80
C PHE A 98 -0.26 2.64 3.65
N TRP A 99 0.91 3.11 4.08
CA TRP A 99 1.18 4.54 4.20
C TRP A 99 1.13 5.29 2.87
N ILE A 100 1.68 4.72 1.79
CA ILE A 100 1.60 5.36 0.47
C ILE A 100 0.16 5.56 0.00
N ASN A 101 -0.75 4.63 0.33
CA ASN A 101 -2.15 4.74 -0.07
C ASN A 101 -2.89 5.79 0.76
N ILE A 102 -2.59 5.90 2.05
CA ILE A 102 -3.15 6.95 2.93
C ILE A 102 -2.66 8.34 2.51
N ILE A 103 -1.36 8.49 2.19
CA ILE A 103 -0.79 9.76 1.71
C ILE A 103 -1.44 10.18 0.38
N LYS A 104 -1.63 9.24 -0.54
CA LYS A 104 -2.25 9.51 -1.85
C LYS A 104 -3.75 9.78 -1.75
N ASN A 105 -4.44 9.15 -0.81
CA ASN A 105 -5.90 9.12 -0.74
C ASN A 105 -6.37 9.48 0.68
N PRO A 106 -6.36 10.77 1.06
CA PRO A 106 -6.78 11.22 2.39
C PRO A 106 -8.25 10.88 2.68
N GLN A 107 -9.08 10.70 1.64
CA GLN A 107 -10.48 10.29 1.73
C GLN A 107 -10.69 8.90 2.35
N PHE A 108 -9.64 8.08 2.46
CA PHE A 108 -9.71 6.80 3.20
C PHE A 108 -9.79 6.99 4.71
N VAL A 109 -9.39 8.17 5.21
CA VAL A 109 -9.34 8.47 6.64
C VAL A 109 -10.27 9.62 7.01
N PHE A 110 -10.39 10.60 6.12
CA PHE A 110 -11.14 11.83 6.36
C PHE A 110 -12.30 11.97 5.38
N ASP A 111 -13.42 12.51 5.85
CA ASP A 111 -14.54 12.89 4.98
C ASP A 111 -14.24 14.21 4.27
N VAL A 112 -13.43 14.15 3.21
CA VAL A 112 -12.97 15.31 2.43
C VAL A 112 -13.02 15.03 0.94
N GLN A 113 -13.32 16.05 0.16
CA GLN A 113 -13.17 16.01 -1.30
C GLN A 113 -11.81 16.58 -1.70
N THR A 114 -11.08 15.83 -2.53
CA THR A 114 -9.85 16.31 -3.13
C THR A 114 -10.11 16.84 -4.54
N SER A 115 -9.35 17.85 -4.94
CA SER A 115 -9.35 18.35 -6.32
C SER A 115 -8.16 17.75 -7.07
N ASP A 116 -8.23 17.69 -8.40
CA ASP A 116 -7.13 17.17 -9.25
C ASP A 116 -5.76 17.78 -8.90
N ASN A 117 -5.75 19.07 -8.54
CA ASN A 117 -4.53 19.77 -8.14
C ASN A 117 -3.97 19.27 -6.79
N VAL A 118 -4.84 18.95 -5.83
CA VAL A 118 -4.43 18.37 -4.54
C VAL A 118 -3.90 16.96 -4.76
N ASP A 119 -4.59 16.16 -5.58
CA ASP A 119 -4.16 14.79 -5.90
C ASP A 119 -2.78 14.78 -6.57
N ALA A 120 -2.52 15.71 -7.49
CA ALA A 120 -1.22 15.85 -8.12
C ALA A 120 -0.10 16.18 -7.12
N VAL A 121 -0.38 17.05 -6.14
CA VAL A 121 0.58 17.40 -5.07
C VAL A 121 0.83 16.21 -4.14
N LEU A 122 -0.23 15.51 -3.71
CA LEU A 122 -0.13 14.33 -2.85
C LEU A 122 0.63 13.19 -3.55
N LEU A 123 0.47 13.04 -4.87
CA LEU A 123 1.24 12.06 -5.64
C LEU A 123 2.73 12.36 -5.63
N VAL A 124 3.13 13.64 -5.73
CA VAL A 124 4.53 14.06 -5.62
C VAL A 124 5.09 13.72 -4.22
N ILE A 125 4.32 13.99 -3.16
CA ILE A 125 4.71 13.66 -1.77
C ILE A 125 4.82 12.15 -1.58
N ALA A 126 3.85 11.37 -2.08
CA ALA A 126 3.85 9.91 -2.00
C ALA A 126 5.04 9.29 -2.76
N GLN A 127 5.40 9.85 -3.92
CA GLN A 127 6.58 9.40 -4.66
C GLN A 127 7.86 9.71 -3.90
N THR A 128 7.97 10.87 -3.26
CA THR A 128 9.09 11.19 -2.36
C THR A 128 9.16 10.24 -1.17
N PHE A 129 8.02 9.87 -0.58
CA PHE A 129 7.97 8.85 0.48
C PHE A 129 8.48 7.50 -0.03
N MET A 130 8.03 7.05 -1.21
CA MET A 130 8.54 5.82 -1.84
C MET A 130 10.06 5.88 -2.09
N ASP A 131 10.55 7.01 -2.60
CA ASP A 131 11.98 7.24 -2.84
C ASP A 131 12.80 7.25 -1.54
N SER A 132 12.19 7.54 -0.39
CA SER A 132 12.85 7.42 0.91
C SER A 132 12.97 5.97 1.39
N CYS A 133 12.11 5.07 0.94
CA CYS A 133 12.14 3.67 1.33
C CYS A 133 13.01 2.80 0.41
N THR A 134 13.37 3.28 -0.79
CA THR A 134 14.22 2.50 -1.71
C THR A 134 15.70 2.59 -1.34
N LEU A 135 16.40 1.47 -1.47
CA LEU A 135 17.85 1.40 -1.29
C LEU A 135 18.62 1.96 -2.49
N ALA A 136 17.97 2.05 -3.66
CA ALA A 136 18.63 2.51 -4.88
C ALA A 136 19.03 3.98 -4.78
N ASP A 137 20.30 4.29 -5.03
CA ASP A 137 20.76 5.66 -5.19
C ASP A 137 20.48 6.16 -6.60
N HIS A 138 19.81 7.31 -6.67
CA HIS A 138 19.43 7.91 -7.94
C HIS A 138 20.36 9.06 -8.29
N LYS A 139 21.09 8.92 -9.40
CA LYS A 139 21.83 10.04 -9.97
C LYS A 139 20.83 11.01 -10.60
N LEU A 140 20.75 12.21 -10.04
CA LEU A 140 19.87 13.25 -10.55
C LEU A 140 20.40 13.76 -11.89
N GLY A 141 19.53 13.80 -12.89
CA GLY A 141 19.80 14.27 -14.23
C GLY A 141 18.67 15.15 -14.74
N ARG A 142 18.84 15.68 -15.95
CA ARG A 142 17.83 16.55 -16.59
C ARG A 142 16.50 15.85 -16.86
N ASP A 143 16.53 14.52 -16.96
CA ASP A 143 15.36 13.67 -17.22
C ASP A 143 14.81 13.04 -15.93
N SER A 144 15.29 13.44 -14.76
CA SER A 144 14.77 12.93 -13.49
C SER A 144 13.34 13.42 -13.22
N PRO A 145 12.46 12.59 -12.65
CA PRO A 145 11.13 13.00 -12.21
C PRO A 145 11.17 14.25 -11.33
N ILE A 146 10.18 15.13 -11.49
CA ILE A 146 10.11 16.43 -10.80
C ILE A 146 10.25 16.26 -9.29
N ASN A 147 9.56 15.30 -8.68
CA ASN A 147 9.62 15.06 -7.23
C ASN A 147 11.06 14.81 -6.74
N LYS A 148 11.87 14.08 -7.52
CA LYS A 148 13.28 13.80 -7.18
C LYS A 148 14.16 15.04 -7.28
N LEU A 149 13.85 15.94 -8.21
CA LEU A 149 14.53 17.25 -8.30
C LEU A 149 14.14 18.15 -7.12
N LEU A 150 12.85 18.14 -6.73
CA LEU A 150 12.32 18.98 -5.65
C LEU A 150 12.84 18.56 -4.27
N TYR A 151 12.86 17.25 -4.00
CA TYR A 151 13.27 16.68 -2.71
C TYR A 151 14.70 16.10 -2.73
N ALA A 152 15.50 16.44 -3.73
CA ALA A 152 16.87 15.96 -3.93
C ALA A 152 17.74 16.02 -2.65
N ARG A 153 17.61 17.11 -1.88
CA ARG A 153 18.38 17.34 -0.66
C ARG A 153 17.80 16.61 0.56
N ASP A 154 16.52 16.27 0.53
CA ASP A 154 15.80 15.71 1.68
C ASP A 154 15.73 14.18 1.64
N ILE A 155 15.67 13.59 0.43
CA ILE A 155 15.59 12.13 0.24
C ILE A 155 16.69 11.40 1.01
N PRO A 156 17.98 11.79 0.98
CA PRO A 156 19.02 11.12 1.77
C PRO A 156 18.74 11.13 3.28
N ARG A 157 18.19 12.23 3.80
CA ARG A 157 17.80 12.34 5.22
C ARG A 157 16.63 11.42 5.53
N TYR A 158 15.62 11.37 4.65
CA TYR A 158 14.49 10.46 4.84
C TYR A 158 14.89 8.98 4.73
N LYS A 159 15.82 8.62 3.83
CA LYS A 159 16.40 7.27 3.78
C LYS A 159 17.01 6.86 5.12
N GLN A 160 17.81 7.74 5.73
CA GLN A 160 18.37 7.50 7.06
C GLN A 160 17.28 7.36 8.14
N MET A 161 16.16 8.07 8.01
CA MET A 161 15.02 7.89 8.93
C MET A 161 14.41 6.49 8.79
N VAL A 162 14.22 5.99 7.56
CA VAL A 162 13.71 4.63 7.32
C VAL A 162 14.68 3.57 7.87
N GLU A 163 15.98 3.72 7.60
CA GLU A 163 17.01 2.80 8.10
C GLU A 163 17.00 2.73 9.64
N ARG A 164 16.97 3.89 10.31
CA ARG A 164 16.87 3.96 11.78
C ARG A 164 15.56 3.38 12.28
N TYR A 165 14.44 3.68 11.62
CA TYR A 165 13.13 3.15 12.00
C TYR A 165 13.13 1.62 12.06
N TYR A 166 13.66 0.94 11.04
CA TYR A 166 13.76 -0.51 11.05
C TYR A 166 14.76 -1.05 12.07
N ALA A 167 15.91 -0.39 12.23
CA ALA A 167 16.93 -0.79 13.20
C ALA A 167 16.42 -0.67 14.65
N ASP A 168 15.80 0.45 14.99
CA ASP A 168 15.27 0.74 16.31
C ASP A 168 14.14 -0.24 16.67
N ILE A 169 13.19 -0.49 15.75
CA ILE A 169 12.12 -1.47 15.97
C ILE A 169 12.70 -2.87 16.25
N ARG A 170 13.73 -3.27 15.50
CA ARG A 170 14.38 -4.56 15.71
C ARG A 170 15.04 -4.67 17.09
N GLN A 171 15.55 -3.57 17.63
CA GLN A 171 16.19 -3.52 18.95
C GLN A 171 15.19 -3.50 20.12
N THR A 172 13.93 -3.16 19.88
CA THR A 172 12.88 -3.24 20.91
C THR A 172 12.54 -4.69 21.27
N ILE A 173 12.00 -4.88 22.48
CA ILE A 173 11.58 -6.19 23.00
C ILE A 173 10.63 -6.85 22.01
N SER A 174 10.88 -8.12 21.69
CA SER A 174 10.05 -8.90 20.75
C SER A 174 8.60 -8.97 21.22
N ALA A 175 7.67 -8.80 20.28
CA ALA A 175 6.25 -8.96 20.56
C ALA A 175 5.90 -10.46 20.62
N SER A 176 5.20 -10.88 21.68
CA SER A 176 4.79 -12.28 21.81
C SER A 176 3.47 -12.58 21.09
N ASP A 177 3.29 -13.83 20.66
CA ASP A 177 2.01 -14.29 20.10
C ASP A 177 0.84 -14.09 21.08
N GLN A 178 1.09 -14.27 22.38
CA GLN A 178 0.07 -14.06 23.41
C GLN A 178 -0.40 -12.60 23.46
N GLU A 179 0.55 -11.65 23.42
CA GLU A 179 0.25 -10.23 23.44
C GLU A 179 -0.50 -9.81 22.16
N MET A 180 -0.03 -10.27 21.00
CA MET A 180 -0.68 -9.98 19.72
C MET A 180 -2.09 -10.57 19.65
N ASN A 181 -2.28 -11.82 20.06
CA ASN A 181 -3.59 -12.47 20.10
C ASN A 181 -4.55 -11.76 21.07
N SER A 182 -4.05 -11.25 22.19
CA SER A 182 -4.84 -10.47 23.14
C SER A 182 -5.33 -9.16 22.52
N ALA A 183 -4.45 -8.44 21.83
CA ALA A 183 -4.81 -7.22 21.11
C ALA A 183 -5.81 -7.49 19.96
N LEU A 184 -5.61 -8.56 19.19
CA LEU A 184 -6.53 -8.97 18.12
C LEU A 184 -7.91 -9.36 18.65
N ALA A 185 -7.98 -10.05 19.80
CA ALA A 185 -9.25 -10.39 20.46
C ALA A 185 -9.97 -9.15 20.98
N GLU A 186 -9.25 -8.15 21.49
CA GLU A 186 -9.83 -6.87 21.89
C GLU A 186 -10.39 -6.11 20.68
N LEU A 187 -9.62 -5.98 19.60
CA LEU A 187 -10.08 -5.34 18.37
C LEU A 187 -11.32 -6.06 17.79
N SER A 188 -11.30 -7.40 17.75
CA SER A 188 -12.44 -8.19 17.25
C SER A 188 -13.71 -7.96 18.06
N ARG A 189 -13.60 -7.75 19.37
CA ARG A 189 -14.74 -7.41 20.23
C ARG A 189 -15.25 -5.98 19.97
N ASN A 190 -14.33 -5.02 19.83
CA ASN A 190 -14.67 -3.61 19.66
C ASN A 190 -15.43 -3.33 18.35
N TYR A 191 -15.09 -4.05 17.29
CA TYR A 191 -15.69 -3.87 15.96
C TYR A 191 -16.67 -4.99 15.57
N SER A 192 -17.07 -5.81 16.55
CA SER A 192 -18.03 -6.90 16.32
C SER A 192 -19.38 -6.35 15.87
N GLY A 193 -19.82 -6.75 14.67
CA GLY A 193 -21.11 -6.34 14.12
C GLY A 193 -21.10 -5.07 13.27
N GLU A 194 -19.95 -4.42 13.07
CA GLU A 194 -19.87 -3.25 12.17
C GLU A 194 -19.94 -3.64 10.68
N LEU A 195 -19.59 -4.89 10.34
CA LEU A 195 -19.57 -5.41 8.97
C LEU A 195 -20.63 -6.50 8.78
N ASN A 196 -21.24 -6.52 7.60
CA ASN A 196 -22.21 -7.55 7.22
C ASN A 196 -21.50 -8.82 6.73
N SER A 197 -21.23 -9.73 7.67
CA SER A 197 -20.59 -11.01 7.38
C SER A 197 -21.39 -11.90 6.44
N LEU A 198 -22.73 -11.81 6.43
CA LEU A 198 -23.57 -12.66 5.59
C LEU A 198 -23.39 -12.32 4.11
N VAL A 199 -23.36 -11.04 3.77
CA VAL A 199 -23.09 -10.60 2.39
C VAL A 199 -21.68 -11.00 1.96
N ALA A 200 -20.68 -10.84 2.84
CA ALA A 200 -19.31 -11.28 2.56
C ALA A 200 -19.24 -12.80 2.30
N LEU A 201 -19.93 -13.61 3.10
CA LEU A 201 -20.00 -15.07 2.91
C LEU A 201 -20.68 -15.44 1.57
N HIS A 202 -21.74 -14.73 1.19
CA HIS A 202 -22.39 -14.95 -0.10
C HIS A 202 -21.46 -14.60 -1.28
N GLU A 203 -20.75 -13.47 -1.21
CA GLU A 203 -19.76 -13.11 -2.24
C GLU A 203 -18.59 -14.12 -2.29
N LEU A 204 -18.13 -14.61 -1.14
CA LEU A 204 -17.10 -15.66 -1.08
C LEU A 204 -17.59 -16.97 -1.72
N TYR A 205 -18.84 -17.36 -1.47
CA TYR A 205 -19.41 -18.58 -2.07
C TYR A 205 -19.41 -18.53 -3.59
N LYS A 206 -19.57 -17.36 -4.22
CA LYS A 206 -19.45 -17.25 -5.69
C LYS A 206 -18.09 -17.72 -6.21
N TYR A 207 -17.01 -17.43 -5.48
CA TYR A 207 -15.67 -17.93 -5.82
C TYR A 207 -15.56 -19.44 -5.55
N ILE A 208 -16.11 -19.91 -4.43
CA ILE A 208 -16.16 -21.35 -4.12
C ILE A 208 -16.84 -22.11 -5.26
N ASN A 209 -18.03 -21.68 -5.67
CA ASN A 209 -18.80 -22.32 -6.73
C ASN A 209 -18.04 -22.30 -8.08
N LYS A 210 -17.41 -21.16 -8.41
CA LYS A 210 -16.62 -21.02 -9.64
C LYS A 210 -15.43 -21.98 -9.69
N TYR A 211 -14.81 -22.27 -8.56
CA TYR A 211 -13.61 -23.09 -8.46
C TYR A 211 -13.83 -24.42 -7.73
N TYR A 212 -15.09 -24.88 -7.70
CA TYR A 212 -15.53 -25.95 -6.82
C TYR A 212 -14.73 -27.24 -6.99
N ASP A 213 -14.58 -27.71 -8.24
CA ASP A 213 -13.85 -28.95 -8.53
C ASP A 213 -12.38 -28.88 -8.12
N GLN A 214 -11.73 -27.72 -8.34
CA GLN A 214 -10.32 -27.56 -7.93
C GLN A 214 -10.17 -27.55 -6.41
N ILE A 215 -11.10 -26.91 -5.70
CA ILE A 215 -11.10 -26.86 -4.23
C ILE A 215 -11.34 -28.26 -3.66
N ILE A 216 -12.34 -29.00 -4.16
CA ILE A 216 -12.61 -30.37 -3.73
C ILE A 216 -11.40 -31.27 -3.96
N THR A 217 -10.78 -31.20 -5.15
CA THR A 217 -9.59 -31.98 -5.45
C THR A 217 -8.47 -31.71 -4.45
N ALA A 218 -8.19 -30.44 -4.14
CA ALA A 218 -7.18 -30.08 -3.14
C ALA A 218 -7.52 -30.60 -1.73
N LEU A 219 -8.80 -30.57 -1.34
CA LEU A 219 -9.26 -31.10 -0.04
C LEU A 219 -9.20 -32.63 0.05
N GLU A 220 -9.35 -33.33 -1.07
CA GLU A 220 -9.19 -34.78 -1.17
C GLU A 220 -7.73 -35.20 -1.36
N GLU A 221 -6.80 -34.29 -1.68
CA GLU A 221 -5.37 -34.61 -1.76
C GLU A 221 -4.65 -34.44 -0.41
N ASP A 222 -5.13 -33.57 0.48
CA ASP A 222 -4.54 -33.32 1.80
C ASP A 222 -5.06 -34.33 2.86
N PRO A 223 -4.20 -35.18 3.45
CA PRO A 223 -4.59 -36.14 4.49
C PRO A 223 -5.22 -35.50 5.73
N ILE A 224 -4.83 -34.27 6.09
CA ILE A 224 -5.40 -33.56 7.24
C ILE A 224 -6.84 -33.14 6.91
N ALA A 225 -7.06 -32.57 5.71
CA ALA A 225 -8.38 -32.19 5.22
C ALA A 225 -9.34 -33.38 5.10
N GLN A 226 -8.86 -34.53 4.59
CA GLN A 226 -9.63 -35.78 4.55
C GLN A 226 -10.04 -36.24 5.95
N LYS A 227 -9.09 -36.28 6.90
CA LYS A 227 -9.36 -36.68 8.29
C LYS A 227 -10.40 -35.76 8.95
N MET A 228 -10.40 -34.48 8.61
CA MET A 228 -11.38 -33.50 9.08
C MET A 228 -12.67 -33.46 8.25
N GLN A 229 -12.79 -34.27 7.20
CA GLN A 229 -13.92 -34.34 6.27
C GLN A 229 -14.28 -32.98 5.65
N LEU A 230 -13.28 -32.17 5.31
CA LEU A 230 -13.51 -30.81 4.82
C LEU A 230 -14.21 -30.78 3.45
N GLY A 231 -13.89 -31.73 2.54
CA GLY A 231 -14.55 -31.86 1.24
C GLY A 231 -16.06 -32.14 1.38
N TYR A 232 -16.41 -33.08 2.25
CA TYR A 232 -17.81 -33.38 2.56
C TYR A 232 -18.56 -32.19 3.18
N ARG A 233 -17.94 -31.44 4.10
CA ARG A 233 -18.55 -30.22 4.66
C ARG A 233 -18.83 -29.16 3.58
N LEU A 234 -17.93 -29.03 2.61
CA LEU A 234 -18.11 -28.10 1.49
C LEU A 234 -19.27 -28.53 0.58
N GLN A 235 -19.38 -29.84 0.28
CA GLN A 235 -20.52 -30.41 -0.44
C GLN A 235 -21.86 -30.12 0.25
N GLN A 236 -21.92 -30.24 1.57
CA GLN A 236 -23.12 -29.91 2.35
C GLN A 236 -23.50 -28.43 2.23
N ILE A 237 -22.52 -27.54 2.26
CA ILE A 237 -22.75 -26.10 2.07
C ILE A 237 -23.28 -25.85 0.66
N ALA A 238 -22.67 -26.44 -0.37
CA ALA A 238 -23.09 -26.25 -1.75
C ALA A 238 -24.53 -26.70 -1.99
N ALA A 239 -24.88 -27.91 -1.55
CA ALA A 239 -26.24 -28.42 -1.62
C ALA A 239 -27.25 -27.53 -0.87
N ALA A 240 -26.89 -27.01 0.30
CA ALA A 240 -27.77 -26.14 1.09
C ALA A 240 -28.01 -24.77 0.45
N VAL A 241 -27.02 -24.23 -0.28
CA VAL A 241 -27.15 -22.95 -0.98
C VAL A 241 -27.92 -23.14 -2.29
N GLU A 242 -27.64 -24.18 -3.07
CA GLU A 242 -28.30 -24.45 -4.36
C GLU A 242 -29.78 -24.80 -4.21
N ASN A 243 -30.12 -25.64 -3.21
CA ASN A 243 -31.54 -25.96 -2.93
C ASN A 243 -32.36 -24.75 -2.48
N LYS A 244 -31.72 -23.69 -1.96
CA LYS A 244 -32.41 -22.44 -1.61
C LYS A 244 -32.59 -21.50 -2.82
N VAL A 245 -31.80 -21.65 -3.88
CA VAL A 245 -31.94 -20.86 -5.11
C VAL A 245 -33.10 -21.39 -5.97
N THR A 246 -33.46 -22.67 -5.85
CA THR A 246 -34.58 -23.27 -6.59
C THR A 246 -35.97 -22.96 -6.00
N ASP A 247 -36.04 -22.47 -4.77
CA ASP A 247 -37.30 -22.16 -4.05
C ASP A 247 -37.68 -20.66 -4.09
N LEU A 248 -36.98 -19.84 -4.90
CA LEU A 248 -37.24 -18.41 -5.14
C LEU A 248 -37.60 -18.16 -6.61
#